data_AF-A0A966RVQ3-F1
#
_entry.id   AF-A0A966RVQ3-F1
#
_cell.length_a   1.000
_cell.length_b   1.000
_cell.length_c   1.000
_cell.angle_alpha   90.00
_cell.angle_beta   90.00
_cell.angle_gamma   90.00
#
_symmetry.space_group_name_H-M   'P 1'
#
loop_
_entity.id
_entity.type
_entity.pdbx_description
1 polymer ?
#
loop_
_entity_poly.entity_id
_entity_poly.type
_entity_poly.pdbx_seq_one_letter_code
_entity_poly.pdbx_strand_id
1 'polypeptide(L)'
;MMFNLIIRLEQLRGLIAGWIALLLLSLGVALYSQHGLGMMPCPWCVIQRLFMLLCLGLSFLMLSSVRIPIAMLAPAFAQFLLQCAGMAAAIYQALVASEDSQCVMGLADRLLMASGLEQAWPWMFAASTSCAEAAQAKLFGLSFPWLGFGLFFVGALCSMVCIGLSLRASFSPRMKDRPIP
;
A
#
# COMPACT_ATOMS: atom_id res chain seq x y z
N MET A 1 -28.95 3.98 -18.60
CA MET A 1 -28.07 4.67 -17.63
C MET A 1 -27.73 3.77 -16.45
N MET A 2 -28.72 3.09 -15.84
CA MET A 2 -28.52 2.13 -14.73
C MET A 2 -27.54 0.99 -15.06
N PHE A 3 -27.59 0.44 -16.28
CA PHE A 3 -26.68 -0.63 -16.73
C PHE A 3 -25.20 -0.21 -16.73
N ASN A 4 -24.88 1.01 -17.18
CA ASN A 4 -23.52 1.54 -17.15
C ASN A 4 -23.01 1.80 -15.72
N LEU A 5 -23.90 2.17 -14.79
CA LEU A 5 -23.54 2.40 -13.40
C LEU A 5 -23.23 1.07 -12.68
N ILE A 6 -24.02 0.03 -12.96
CA ILE A 6 -23.83 -1.32 -12.42
C ILE A 6 -22.50 -1.90 -12.90
N ILE A 7 -22.20 -1.82 -14.19
CA ILE A 7 -20.91 -2.28 -14.76
C ILE A 7 -19.73 -1.54 -14.11
N ARG A 8 -19.84 -0.22 -13.88
CA ARG A 8 -18.78 0.57 -13.24
C ARG A 8 -18.54 0.15 -11.79
N LEU A 9 -19.61 -0.13 -11.03
CA LEU A 9 -19.52 -0.57 -9.64
C LEU A 9 -18.88 -1.96 -9.52
N GLU A 10 -19.23 -2.90 -10.41
CA GLU A 10 -18.62 -4.22 -10.43
C GLU A 10 -17.13 -4.16 -10.80
N GLN A 11 -16.76 -3.34 -11.78
CA GLN A 11 -15.36 -3.09 -12.13
C GLN A 11 -14.58 -2.51 -10.94
N LEU A 12 -15.15 -1.53 -10.22
CA LEU A 12 -14.50 -0.94 -9.05
C LEU A 12 -14.30 -1.96 -7.93
N ARG A 13 -15.31 -2.78 -7.66
CA ARG A 13 -15.23 -3.86 -6.67
C ARG A 13 -14.18 -4.90 -7.06
N GLY A 14 -14.11 -5.27 -8.34
CA GLY A 14 -13.10 -6.19 -8.86
C GLY A 14 -11.69 -5.64 -8.71
N LEU A 15 -11.46 -4.37 -9.03
CA LEU A 15 -10.16 -3.70 -8.86
C LEU A 15 -9.75 -3.66 -7.38
N ILE A 16 -10.64 -3.25 -6.48
CA ILE A 16 -10.36 -3.17 -5.04
C ILE A 16 -10.10 -4.57 -4.48
N ALA A 17 -10.89 -5.58 -4.84
CA ALA A 17 -10.71 -6.95 -4.40
C ALA A 17 -9.40 -7.55 -4.91
N GLY A 18 -9.05 -7.31 -6.18
CA GLY A 18 -7.77 -7.74 -6.76
C GLY A 18 -6.58 -7.09 -6.05
N TRP A 19 -6.68 -5.80 -5.74
CA TRP A 19 -5.66 -5.09 -4.97
C TRP A 19 -5.50 -5.65 -3.54
N ILE A 20 -6.60 -5.91 -2.84
CA ILE A 20 -6.59 -6.55 -1.52
C ILE A 20 -5.91 -7.92 -1.58
N ALA A 21 -6.25 -8.74 -2.57
CA ALA A 21 -5.65 -10.06 -2.75
C ALA A 21 -4.13 -9.96 -2.98
N LEU A 22 -3.69 -8.99 -3.79
CA LEU A 22 -2.28 -8.75 -4.07
C LEU A 22 -1.51 -8.28 -2.82
N LEU A 23 -2.10 -7.39 -2.01
CA LEU A 23 -1.53 -6.97 -0.72
C LEU A 23 -1.39 -8.14 0.25
N LEU A 24 -2.43 -8.96 0.39
CA LEU A 24 -2.41 -10.14 1.27
C LEU A 24 -1.37 -11.16 0.82
N LEU A 25 -1.25 -11.40 -0.49
CA LEU A 25 -0.25 -12.29 -1.05
C LEU A 25 1.17 -11.76 -0.80
N SER A 26 1.40 -10.47 -1.01
CA SER A 26 2.69 -9.82 -0.72
C SER A 26 3.06 -9.92 0.77
N LEU A 27 2.10 -9.67 1.67
CA LEU A 27 2.31 -9.82 3.12
C LEU A 27 2.60 -11.28 3.52
N GLY A 28 1.91 -12.23 2.89
CA GLY A 28 2.13 -13.66 3.08
C GLY A 28 3.53 -14.09 2.64
N VAL A 29 3.99 -13.63 1.48
CA VAL A 29 5.36 -13.88 0.98
C VAL A 29 6.40 -13.28 1.93
N ALA A 30 6.18 -12.06 2.43
CA ALA A 30 7.09 -11.41 3.38
C ALA A 30 7.16 -12.18 4.72
N LEU A 31 6.03 -12.64 5.25
CA LEU A 31 5.98 -13.47 6.45
C LEU A 31 6.67 -14.82 6.26
N TYR A 32 6.44 -15.43 5.10
CA TYR A 32 7.06 -16.69 4.74
C TYR A 32 8.58 -16.54 4.62
N SER A 33 9.09 -15.45 4.05
CA SER A 33 10.53 -15.20 4.04
C SER A 33 11.11 -14.99 5.44
N GLN A 34 10.36 -14.37 6.35
CA GLN A 34 10.82 -14.13 7.72
C GLN A 34 10.84 -15.42 8.56
N HIS A 35 9.76 -16.21 8.53
CA HIS A 35 9.62 -17.41 9.37
C HIS A 35 10.15 -18.68 8.71
N GLY A 36 10.09 -18.77 7.38
CA GLY A 36 10.50 -19.94 6.61
C GLY A 36 11.97 -19.91 6.17
N LEU A 37 12.50 -18.73 5.82
CA LEU A 37 13.91 -18.58 5.39
C LEU A 37 14.81 -17.98 6.49
N GLY A 38 14.25 -17.61 7.64
CA GLY A 38 15.02 -17.07 8.77
C GLY A 38 15.72 -15.74 8.49
N MET A 39 15.31 -15.03 7.44
CA MET A 39 15.88 -13.72 7.09
C MET A 39 15.32 -12.64 8.02
N MET A 40 16.21 -11.94 8.72
CA MET A 40 15.80 -10.85 9.61
C MET A 40 15.43 -9.59 8.81
N PRO A 41 14.30 -8.93 9.12
CA PRO A 41 13.83 -7.79 8.35
C PRO A 41 14.55 -6.49 8.75
N CYS A 42 14.72 -5.61 7.77
CA CYS A 42 15.27 -4.27 7.99
C CYS A 42 14.22 -3.31 8.59
N PRO A 43 14.60 -2.28 9.36
CA PRO A 43 13.66 -1.30 9.93
C PRO A 43 12.76 -0.62 8.88
N TRP A 44 13.31 -0.31 7.70
CA TRP A 44 12.56 0.27 6.58
C TRP A 44 11.55 -0.71 5.96
N CYS A 45 11.89 -2.00 5.92
CA CYS A 45 11.03 -3.08 5.44
C CYS A 45 9.81 -3.21 6.35
N VAL A 46 10.03 -3.06 7.66
CA VAL A 46 8.98 -3.06 8.68
C VAL A 46 8.03 -1.85 8.51
N ILE A 47 8.55 -0.67 8.18
CA ILE A 47 7.73 0.51 7.86
C ILE A 47 6.93 0.32 6.56
N GLN A 48 7.54 -0.23 5.52
CA GLN A 48 6.81 -0.57 4.29
C GLN A 48 5.65 -1.52 4.58
N ARG A 49 5.85 -2.49 5.46
CA ARG A 49 4.81 -3.40 5.93
C ARG A 49 3.69 -2.68 6.68
N LEU A 50 4.01 -1.69 7.50
CA LEU A 50 3.02 -0.83 8.14
C LEU A 50 2.18 -0.08 7.11
N PHE A 51 2.81 0.51 6.08
CA PHE A 51 2.09 1.17 5.00
C PHE A 51 1.20 0.21 4.22
N MET A 52 1.64 -1.03 3.95
CA MET A 52 0.81 -2.05 3.32
C MET A 52 -0.43 -2.40 4.16
N LEU A 53 -0.30 -2.50 5.49
CA LEU A 53 -1.42 -2.76 6.39
C LEU A 53 -2.41 -1.58 6.44
N LEU A 54 -1.90 -0.36 6.46
CA LEU A 54 -2.73 0.85 6.37
C LEU A 54 -3.46 0.93 5.03
N CYS A 55 -2.80 0.61 3.91
CA CYS A 55 -3.42 0.46 2.60
C CYS A 55 -4.50 -0.63 2.59
N LEU A 56 -4.26 -1.76 3.26
CA LEU A 56 -5.24 -2.83 3.37
C LEU A 56 -6.51 -2.35 4.09
N GLY A 57 -6.35 -1.67 5.24
CA GLY A 57 -7.46 -1.08 5.99
C GLY A 57 -8.25 -0.05 5.19
N LEU A 58 -7.56 0.85 4.48
CA LEU A 58 -8.18 1.82 3.58
C LEU A 58 -8.94 1.14 2.44
N SER A 59 -8.41 0.04 1.89
CA SER A 59 -9.05 -0.72 0.81
C SER A 59 -10.36 -1.38 1.26
N PHE A 60 -10.43 -1.88 2.50
CA PHE A 60 -11.69 -2.35 3.09
C PHE A 60 -12.70 -1.21 3.29
N LEU A 61 -12.24 -0.04 3.73
CA LEU A 61 -13.08 1.14 3.86
C LEU A 61 -13.65 1.57 2.50
N MET A 62 -12.82 1.57 1.45
CA MET A 62 -13.26 1.82 0.08
C MET A 62 -14.31 0.80 -0.39
N LEU A 63 -14.12 -0.49 -0.10
CA LEU A 63 -15.07 -1.52 -0.48
C LEU A 63 -16.44 -1.32 0.20
N SER A 64 -16.46 -0.88 1.46
CA SER A 64 -17.68 -0.55 2.20
C SER A 64 -18.39 0.68 1.62
N SER A 65 -17.63 1.71 1.24
CA SER A 65 -18.16 2.95 0.67
C SER A 65 -18.49 2.88 -0.83
N VAL A 66 -18.40 1.71 -1.47
CA VAL A 66 -18.53 1.57 -2.93
C VAL A 66 -19.88 2.04 -3.50
N ARG A 67 -20.93 2.04 -2.67
CA ARG A 67 -22.28 2.50 -3.07
C ARG A 67 -22.39 4.02 -3.18
N ILE A 68 -21.46 4.77 -2.60
CA ILE A 68 -21.49 6.24 -2.54
C ILE A 68 -20.19 6.75 -3.17
N PRO A 69 -20.17 7.11 -4.47
CA PRO A 69 -18.94 7.43 -5.18
C PRO A 69 -18.18 8.59 -4.52
N ILE A 70 -18.88 9.61 -4.05
CA ILE A 70 -18.25 10.77 -3.41
C ILE A 70 -17.55 10.41 -2.07
N ALA A 71 -18.08 9.43 -1.33
CA ALA A 71 -17.46 8.95 -0.10
C ALA A 71 -16.19 8.14 -0.36
N MET A 72 -15.98 7.64 -1.59
CA MET A 72 -14.75 6.94 -1.97
C MET A 72 -13.58 7.86 -2.28
N LEU A 73 -13.82 9.14 -2.58
CA LEU A 73 -12.73 10.06 -2.93
C LEU A 73 -11.73 10.23 -1.79
N ALA A 74 -12.23 10.43 -0.56
CA ALA A 74 -11.39 10.62 0.62
C ALA A 74 -10.44 9.42 0.87
N PRO A 75 -10.93 8.16 0.99
CA PRO A 75 -10.05 7.02 1.20
C PRO A 75 -9.18 6.72 -0.03
N ALA A 76 -9.63 6.98 -1.26
CA ALA A 76 -8.81 6.81 -2.45
C ALA A 76 -7.63 7.80 -2.48
N PHE A 77 -7.88 9.06 -2.13
CA PHE A 77 -6.83 10.07 -2.06
C PHE A 77 -5.84 9.78 -0.93
N ALA A 78 -6.33 9.40 0.25
CA ALA A 78 -5.48 8.96 1.36
C ALA A 78 -4.61 7.77 0.96
N GLN A 79 -5.20 6.80 0.24
CA GLN A 79 -4.47 5.65 -0.30
C GLN A 79 -3.38 6.11 -1.27
N PHE A 80 -3.68 7.02 -2.20
CA PHE A 80 -2.68 7.53 -3.14
C PHE A 80 -1.47 8.18 -2.43
N LEU A 81 -1.72 9.04 -1.43
CA LEU A 81 -0.65 9.66 -0.65
C LEU A 81 0.21 8.62 0.08
N LEU A 82 -0.43 7.58 0.62
CA LEU A 82 0.25 6.50 1.32
C LEU A 82 1.12 5.66 0.38
N GLN A 83 0.67 5.41 -0.85
CA GLN A 83 1.47 4.73 -1.87
C GLN A 83 2.69 5.58 -2.27
N CYS A 84 2.53 6.89 -2.43
CA CYS A 84 3.65 7.81 -2.68
C CYS A 84 4.66 7.80 -1.53
N ALA A 85 4.19 7.77 -0.28
CA ALA A 85 5.06 7.63 0.89
C ALA A 85 5.83 6.30 0.89
N GLY A 86 5.16 5.19 0.56
CA GLY A 86 5.79 3.88 0.41
C GLY A 86 6.82 3.81 -0.71
N MET A 87 6.55 4.44 -1.86
CA MET A 87 7.52 4.59 -2.95
C MET A 87 8.74 5.40 -2.52
N ALA A 88 8.54 6.52 -1.84
CA ALA A 88 9.62 7.35 -1.32
C ALA A 88 10.49 6.58 -0.31
N ALA A 89 9.87 5.80 0.58
CA ALA A 89 10.56 4.93 1.52
C ALA A 89 11.40 3.84 0.80
N ALA A 90 10.86 3.23 -0.26
CA ALA A 90 11.56 2.24 -1.07
C ALA A 90 12.75 2.83 -1.84
N ILE A 91 12.59 4.00 -2.44
CA ILE A 91 13.67 4.72 -3.12
C ILE A 91 14.76 5.12 -2.11
N TYR A 92 14.37 5.64 -0.95
CA TYR A 92 15.31 6.00 0.10
C TYR A 92 16.11 4.78 0.59
N GLN A 93 15.44 3.64 0.75
CA GLN A 93 16.12 2.38 1.08
C GLN A 93 17.08 1.93 -0.03
N ALA A 94 16.70 2.07 -1.30
CA ALA A 94 17.50 1.64 -2.44
C ALA A 94 18.72 2.53 -2.72
N LEU A 95 18.66 3.82 -2.37
CA LEU A 95 19.71 4.80 -2.68
C LEU A 95 20.58 5.17 -1.47
N VAL A 96 19.98 5.26 -0.27
CA VAL A 96 20.66 5.77 0.93
C VAL A 96 21.02 4.62 1.86
N ALA A 97 20.09 3.72 2.14
CA ALA A 97 20.32 2.61 3.08
C ALA A 97 21.26 1.52 2.53
N SER A 98 21.56 1.51 1.23
CA SER A 98 22.56 0.62 0.62
C SER A 98 24.00 1.08 0.88
N GLU A 99 24.22 2.35 1.22
CA GLU A 99 25.55 2.90 1.51
C GLU A 99 25.83 3.00 3.02
N ASP A 100 24.79 3.04 3.86
CA ASP A 100 24.95 3.15 5.30
C ASP A 100 25.32 1.80 5.94
N SER A 101 26.63 1.60 6.16
CA SER A 101 27.19 0.48 6.93
C SER A 101 27.13 0.69 8.46
N GLN A 102 26.56 1.80 8.94
CA GLN A 102 26.55 2.15 10.36
C GLN A 102 25.15 2.02 10.95
N CYS A 103 25.06 1.15 11.96
CA CYS A 103 23.90 0.89 12.81
C CYS A 103 23.63 2.09 13.75
N VAL A 104 23.29 3.24 13.16
CA VAL A 104 22.85 4.44 13.89
C VAL A 104 21.33 4.53 13.76
N MET A 105 20.65 4.76 14.89
CA MET A 105 19.22 5.03 15.01
C MET A 105 18.70 5.94 13.89
N GLY A 106 18.18 5.32 12.83
CA GLY A 106 17.65 6.04 11.67
C GLY A 106 16.31 6.69 12.01
N LEU A 107 15.84 7.56 11.11
CA LEU A 107 14.50 8.16 11.21
C LEU A 107 13.40 7.08 11.30
N ALA A 108 13.65 5.92 10.68
CA ALA A 108 12.81 4.72 10.77
C ALA A 108 12.70 4.16 12.20
N ASP A 109 13.81 4.05 12.92
CA ASP A 109 13.87 3.56 14.30
C ASP A 109 13.12 4.50 15.26
N ARG A 110 13.29 5.83 15.05
CA ARG A 110 12.53 6.85 15.81
C ARG A 110 11.03 6.81 15.53
N LEU A 111 10.62 6.56 14.29
CA LEU A 111 9.21 6.40 13.94
C LEU A 111 8.62 5.11 14.49
N LEU A 112 9.39 4.02 14.48
CA LEU A 112 9.01 2.73 15.07
C LEU A 112 8.86 2.85 16.59
N MET A 113 9.82 3.44 17.28
CA MET A 113 9.74 3.75 18.72
C MET A 113 8.57 4.68 19.04
N ALA A 114 8.37 5.75 18.26
CA ALA A 114 7.25 6.68 18.45
C ALA A 114 5.88 6.02 18.21
N SER A 115 5.82 5.05 17.29
CA SER A 115 4.59 4.30 17.01
C SER A 115 4.28 3.23 18.05
N GLY A 116 5.28 2.76 18.82
CA GLY A 116 5.11 1.71 19.84
C GLY A 116 4.70 0.33 19.30
N LEU A 117 4.65 0.16 17.97
CA LEU A 117 4.16 -1.07 17.33
C LEU A 117 5.06 -2.28 17.59
N GLU A 118 6.36 -2.06 17.80
CA GLU A 118 7.32 -3.11 18.12
C GLU A 118 6.98 -3.83 19.44
N GLN A 119 6.59 -3.06 20.47
CA GLN A 119 6.17 -3.61 21.75
C GLN A 119 4.79 -4.25 21.70
N ALA A 120 3.88 -3.69 20.89
CA ALA A 120 2.53 -4.23 20.74
C ALA A 120 2.49 -5.55 19.97
N TRP A 121 3.39 -5.75 18.99
CA TRP A 121 3.30 -6.87 18.07
C TRP A 121 4.69 -7.37 17.59
N PRO A 122 5.53 -7.87 18.51
CA PRO A 122 6.95 -8.15 18.26
C PRO A 122 7.19 -9.21 17.18
N TRP A 123 6.30 -10.22 17.06
CA TRP A 123 6.44 -11.26 16.03
C TRP A 123 6.33 -10.73 14.59
N MET A 124 5.74 -9.54 14.42
CA MET A 124 5.52 -8.94 13.11
C MET A 124 6.45 -7.75 12.81
N PHE A 125 6.97 -7.09 13.86
CA PHE A 125 7.73 -5.83 13.77
C PHE A 125 9.14 -5.87 14.39
N ALA A 126 9.62 -7.00 14.91
CA ALA A 126 11.00 -7.10 15.41
C ALA A 126 12.01 -6.87 14.27
N ALA A 127 12.79 -5.79 14.37
CA ALA A 127 13.89 -5.49 13.46
C ALA A 127 15.22 -5.81 14.17
N SER A 128 15.95 -6.82 13.69
CA SER A 128 17.08 -7.39 14.44
C SER A 128 18.40 -7.44 13.67
N THR A 129 18.49 -6.83 12.49
CA THR A 129 19.73 -6.76 11.69
C THR A 129 20.02 -5.39 11.10
N SER A 130 21.31 -5.12 10.89
CA SER A 130 21.80 -3.95 10.18
C SER A 130 21.28 -3.91 8.73
N CYS A 131 20.93 -2.71 8.23
CA CYS A 131 20.43 -2.52 6.86
C CYS A 131 21.40 -3.02 5.77
N ALA A 132 22.70 -3.06 6.06
CA ALA A 132 23.76 -3.48 5.15
C ALA A 132 23.71 -5.00 4.82
N GLU A 133 23.36 -5.85 5.78
CA GLU A 133 23.20 -7.29 5.54
C GLU A 133 21.87 -7.61 4.84
N ALA A 134 20.81 -6.85 5.15
CA ALA A 134 19.50 -7.00 4.51
C ALA A 134 19.51 -6.59 3.03
N ALA A 135 20.36 -5.64 2.63
CA ALA A 135 20.51 -5.24 1.22
C ALA A 135 21.13 -6.36 0.33
N GLN A 136 21.85 -7.30 0.94
CA GLN A 136 22.52 -8.41 0.25
C GLN A 136 21.62 -9.65 0.10
N ALA A 137 20.52 -9.73 0.87
CA ALA A 137 19.52 -10.79 0.74
C ALA A 137 18.73 -10.61 -0.57
N LYS A 138 19.19 -11.26 -1.63
CA LYS A 138 18.50 -11.33 -2.92
C LYS A 138 17.48 -12.47 -2.87
N LEU A 139 16.18 -12.16 -2.94
CA LEU A 139 15.17 -13.15 -3.29
C LEU A 139 14.98 -13.11 -4.82
N PHE A 140 15.13 -14.25 -5.49
CA PHE A 140 15.00 -14.36 -6.97
C PHE A 140 15.96 -13.47 -7.78
N GLY A 141 17.08 -13.03 -7.20
CA GLY A 141 18.04 -12.14 -7.88
C GLY A 141 17.60 -10.67 -7.95
N LEU A 142 16.41 -10.31 -7.44
CA LEU A 142 15.94 -8.94 -7.27
C LEU A 142 16.14 -8.50 -5.81
N SER A 143 16.58 -7.25 -5.60
CA SER A 143 16.64 -6.69 -4.26
C SER A 143 15.21 -6.36 -3.77
N PHE A 144 14.90 -6.73 -2.54
CA PHE A 144 13.62 -6.44 -1.87
C PHE A 144 13.10 -4.99 -2.00
N PRO A 145 13.94 -3.93 -1.98
CA PRO A 145 13.47 -2.55 -2.14
C PRO A 145 12.72 -2.32 -3.46
N TRP A 146 13.18 -2.95 -4.54
CA TRP A 146 12.57 -2.82 -5.87
C TRP A 146 11.23 -3.55 -5.97
N LEU A 147 11.10 -4.69 -5.27
CA LEU A 147 9.81 -5.40 -5.17
C LEU A 147 8.78 -4.57 -4.41
N GLY A 148 9.19 -3.95 -3.30
CA GLY A 148 8.35 -3.01 -2.56
C GLY A 148 7.93 -1.83 -3.43
N PHE A 149 8.89 -1.18 -4.11
CA PHE A 149 8.62 -0.07 -5.02
C PHE A 149 7.60 -0.44 -6.11
N GLY A 150 7.79 -1.59 -6.77
CA GLY A 150 6.86 -2.09 -7.78
C GLY A 150 5.44 -2.27 -7.25
N LEU A 151 5.30 -2.80 -6.03
CA LEU A 151 4.00 -2.97 -5.38
C LEU A 151 3.32 -1.61 -5.13
N PHE A 152 4.03 -0.66 -4.52
CA PHE A 152 3.48 0.68 -4.24
C PHE A 152 3.14 1.43 -5.54
N PHE A 153 3.93 1.26 -6.61
CA PHE A 153 3.67 1.85 -7.92
C PHE A 153 2.38 1.31 -8.56
N VAL A 154 2.18 -0.01 -8.56
CA VAL A 154 0.93 -0.64 -9.04
C VAL A 154 -0.26 -0.15 -8.21
N GLY A 155 -0.08 -0.04 -6.89
CA GLY A 155 -1.10 0.48 -5.99
C GLY A 155 -1.46 1.95 -6.24
N ALA A 156 -0.49 2.80 -6.56
CA ALA A 156 -0.71 4.19 -6.94
C ALA A 156 -1.54 4.28 -8.23
N LEU A 157 -1.21 3.48 -9.25
CA LEU A 157 -1.98 3.40 -10.50
C LEU A 157 -3.41 2.93 -10.24
N CYS A 158 -3.59 1.89 -9.43
CA CYS A 158 -4.91 1.40 -9.07
C CYS A 158 -5.74 2.48 -8.35
N SER A 159 -5.12 3.25 -7.46
CA SER A 159 -5.79 4.37 -6.78
C SER A 159 -6.20 5.46 -7.77
N MET A 160 -5.34 5.86 -8.70
CA MET A 160 -5.67 6.85 -9.73
C MET A 160 -6.85 6.41 -10.59
N VAL A 161 -6.89 5.13 -10.99
CA VAL A 161 -8.02 4.56 -11.75
C VAL A 161 -9.30 4.61 -10.91
N CYS A 162 -9.24 4.25 -9.62
CA CYS A 162 -10.38 4.34 -8.72
C CYS A 162 -10.91 5.77 -8.56
N ILE A 163 -10.02 6.76 -8.40
CA ILE A 163 -10.38 8.19 -8.33
C ILE A 163 -11.05 8.64 -9.62
N GLY A 164 -10.47 8.30 -10.78
CA GLY A 164 -11.01 8.69 -12.09
C GLY A 164 -12.39 8.09 -12.37
N LEU A 165 -12.60 6.81 -12.02
CA LEU A 165 -13.90 6.15 -12.15
C LEU A 165 -14.93 6.72 -11.18
N SER A 166 -14.53 7.03 -9.94
CA SER A 166 -15.42 7.63 -8.95
C SER A 166 -15.85 9.05 -9.34
N LEU A 167 -14.92 9.89 -9.79
CA LEU A 167 -15.22 11.24 -10.28
C LEU A 167 -16.19 11.20 -11.46
N ARG A 168 -15.98 10.30 -12.43
CA ARG A 168 -16.90 10.11 -13.57
C ARG A 168 -18.28 9.67 -13.15
N ALA A 169 -18.40 8.83 -12.12
CA ALA A 169 -19.69 8.41 -11.56
C ALA A 169 -20.39 9.57 -10.84
N SER A 170 -19.66 10.41 -10.13
CA SER A 170 -20.20 11.58 -9.42
C SER A 170 -20.61 12.72 -10.35
N PHE A 171 -19.88 12.94 -11.45
CA PHE A 171 -20.15 14.00 -12.43
C PHE A 171 -21.15 13.60 -13.53
N SER A 172 -21.65 12.35 -13.55
CA SER A 172 -22.68 11.96 -14.50
C SER A 172 -23.94 12.79 -14.20
N PRO A 173 -24.27 13.76 -15.07
CA PRO A 173 -25.24 14.77 -14.69
C PRO A 173 -26.62 14.12 -14.59
N ARG A 174 -27.31 14.46 -13.50
CA ARG A 174 -28.76 14.36 -13.29
C ARG A 174 -29.50 15.26 -14.30
N MET A 175 -29.23 15.09 -15.60
CA MET A 175 -29.74 15.89 -16.73
C MET A 175 -30.92 15.19 -17.44
N LYS A 176 -31.76 14.46 -16.70
CA LYS A 176 -32.99 13.89 -17.28
C LYS A 176 -34.18 13.98 -16.32
N ASP A 177 -34.36 15.14 -15.69
CA ASP A 177 -35.61 15.51 -15.00
C ASP A 177 -35.94 16.99 -15.23
N ARG A 178 -35.92 17.43 -16.50
CA ARG A 178 -36.74 18.57 -16.90
C ARG A 178 -37.81 18.07 -17.87
N PRO A 179 -39.09 18.03 -17.49
CA PRO A 179 -40.14 18.08 -18.50
C PRO A 179 -39.94 19.36 -19.30
N ILE A 180 -39.82 19.20 -20.61
CA ILE A 180 -39.86 20.29 -21.59
C ILE A 180 -41.32 20.82 -21.53
N PRO A 181 -41.53 22.16 -21.51
CA PRO A 181 -42.83 22.78 -21.24
C PRO A 181 -43.96 22.35 -22.18
#